data_AF-A0A2G2UYH9-F1
#
_entry.id   AF-A0A2G2UYH9-F1
#
_cell.length_a   1.000
_cell.length_b   1.000
_cell.length_c   1.000
_cell.angle_alpha   90.00
_cell.angle_beta   90.00
_cell.angle_gamma   90.00
#
_symmetry.space_group_name_H-M   'P 1'
#
loop_
_entity.id
_entity.type
_entity.pdbx_description
1 polymer ?
#
loop_
_entity_poly.entity_id
_entity_poly.type
_entity_poly.pdbx_seq_one_letter_code
_entity_poly.pdbx_strand_id
1 'polypeptide(L)'
;MWYYLEDLENVKLMKGYAAQALEQYNKKHGTTYEVNEIIRVNEDGCRDVTYYITLSVKNGESEYFQVKVVDRLHKSLKVLIVRPRVKGSDGISLM
;
A
#
# COMPACT_ATOMS: atom_id res chain seq x y z
N MET A 1 -12.84 4.66 1.76
CA MET A 1 -13.88 5.35 0.97
C MET A 1 -13.83 4.77 -0.44
N TRP A 2 -14.94 4.25 -0.99
CA TRP A 2 -14.91 3.55 -2.30
C TRP A 2 -14.55 4.48 -3.47
N TYR A 3 -14.90 5.75 -3.37
CA TYR A 3 -14.66 6.78 -4.40
C TYR A 3 -13.22 7.32 -4.46
N TYR A 4 -12.35 6.99 -3.48
CA TYR A 4 -11.00 7.59 -3.42
C TYR A 4 -10.15 7.25 -4.66
N LEU A 5 -10.37 6.06 -5.24
CA LEU A 5 -9.66 5.59 -6.43
C LEU A 5 -10.32 6.01 -7.75
N GLU A 6 -11.44 6.75 -7.72
CA GLU A 6 -12.04 7.33 -8.93
C GLU A 6 -11.30 8.59 -9.41
N ASP A 7 -10.56 9.24 -8.51
CA ASP A 7 -9.69 10.37 -8.84
C ASP A 7 -8.31 9.88 -9.30
N LEU A 8 -7.92 10.24 -10.51
CA LEU A 8 -6.64 9.87 -11.11
C LEU A 8 -5.44 10.39 -10.32
N GLU A 9 -5.54 11.56 -9.69
CA GLU A 9 -4.48 12.12 -8.85
C GLU A 9 -4.27 11.27 -7.59
N ASN A 10 -5.35 10.83 -6.96
CA ASN A 10 -5.30 9.92 -5.82
C ASN A 10 -4.68 8.57 -6.21
N VAL A 11 -5.04 8.01 -7.38
CA VAL A 11 -4.43 6.77 -7.87
C VAL A 11 -2.92 6.94 -8.07
N LYS A 12 -2.49 8.05 -8.69
CA LYS A 12 -1.05 8.35 -8.89
C LYS A 12 -0.33 8.49 -7.54
N LEU A 13 -0.92 9.21 -6.59
CA LEU A 13 -0.35 9.39 -5.25
C LEU A 13 -0.16 8.06 -4.53
N MET A 14 -1.20 7.21 -4.52
CA MET A 14 -1.17 5.90 -3.86
C MET A 14 -0.17 4.94 -4.51
N LYS A 15 -0.06 4.95 -5.85
CA LYS A 15 0.99 4.19 -6.54
C LYS A 15 2.38 4.66 -6.15
N GLY A 16 2.60 5.97 -6.02
CA GLY A 16 3.87 6.53 -5.56
C GLY A 16 4.23 6.09 -4.13
N TYR A 17 3.26 6.14 -3.21
CA TYR A 17 3.46 5.70 -1.83
C TYR A 17 3.74 4.20 -1.72
N ALA A 18 2.99 3.38 -2.45
CA ALA A 18 3.19 1.94 -2.49
C ALA A 18 4.55 1.57 -3.11
N ALA A 19 4.99 2.28 -4.16
CA ALA A 19 6.29 2.04 -4.80
C ALA A 19 7.46 2.33 -3.85
N GLN A 20 7.43 3.46 -3.13
CA GLN A 20 8.45 3.78 -2.13
C GLN A 20 8.50 2.74 -1.00
N ALA A 21 7.34 2.24 -0.59
CA ALA A 21 7.25 1.19 0.43
C ALA A 21 7.82 -0.15 -0.07
N LEU A 22 7.47 -0.56 -1.29
CA LEU A 22 8.03 -1.75 -1.92
C LEU A 22 9.53 -1.64 -2.15
N GLU A 23 10.05 -0.47 -2.51
CA GLU A 23 11.50 -0.28 -2.67
C GLU A 23 12.25 -0.60 -1.37
N GLN A 24 11.73 -0.16 -0.22
CA GLN A 24 12.31 -0.48 1.09
C GLN A 24 12.22 -1.98 1.40
N TYR A 25 11.09 -2.61 1.09
CA TYR A 25 10.92 -4.05 1.25
C TYR A 25 11.91 -4.83 0.37
N ASN A 26 11.99 -4.48 -0.92
CA ASN A 26 12.90 -5.08 -1.90
C ASN A 26 14.36 -5.00 -1.45
N LYS A 27 14.81 -3.82 -1.00
CA LYS A 27 16.17 -3.64 -0.46
C LYS A 27 16.45 -4.54 0.74
N LYS A 28 15.46 -4.74 1.61
CA LYS A 28 15.58 -5.55 2.82
C LYS A 28 15.56 -7.06 2.53
N HIS A 29 14.76 -7.48 1.56
CA HIS A 29 14.47 -8.90 1.29
C HIS A 29 15.16 -9.45 0.03
N GLY A 30 15.88 -8.62 -0.73
CA GLY A 30 16.54 -9.03 -1.98
C GLY A 30 15.55 -9.33 -3.11
N THR A 31 14.35 -8.73 -3.08
CA THR A 31 13.28 -8.94 -4.06
C THR A 31 13.20 -7.80 -5.08
N THR A 32 12.40 -7.95 -6.13
CA THR A 32 12.24 -6.97 -7.22
C THR A 32 10.78 -6.69 -7.57
N TYR A 33 9.91 -6.67 -6.56
CA TYR A 33 8.48 -6.42 -6.75
C TYR A 33 8.20 -5.00 -7.22
N GLU A 34 7.27 -4.87 -8.17
CA GLU A 34 6.79 -3.59 -8.67
C GLU A 34 5.28 -3.47 -8.47
N VAL A 35 4.78 -2.25 -8.23
CA VAL A 35 3.34 -2.00 -8.12
C VAL A 35 2.67 -2.29 -9.47
N ASN A 36 1.69 -3.19 -9.49
CA ASN A 36 0.84 -3.40 -10.66
C ASN A 36 -0.42 -2.50 -10.56
N GLU A 37 -1.21 -2.73 -9.52
CA GLU A 37 -2.51 -2.06 -9.33
C GLU A 37 -2.77 -1.78 -7.85
N ILE A 38 -3.44 -0.65 -7.56
CA ILE A 38 -3.99 -0.35 -6.24
C ILE A 38 -5.42 -0.89 -6.19
N ILE A 39 -5.67 -1.81 -5.27
CA ILE A 39 -6.94 -2.53 -5.17
C ILE A 39 -7.88 -1.84 -4.20
N ARG A 40 -7.34 -1.35 -3.08
CA ARG A 40 -8.13 -0.72 -2.03
C ARG A 40 -7.28 0.25 -1.23
N VAL A 41 -7.91 1.36 -0.83
CA VAL A 41 -7.34 2.33 0.10
C VAL A 41 -8.33 2.56 1.23
N ASN A 42 -7.85 2.44 2.47
CA ASN A 42 -8.54 2.98 3.63
C ASN A 42 -7.68 4.11 4.20
N GLU A 43 -8.30 5.25 4.39
CA GLU A 43 -7.70 6.47 4.93
C GLU A 43 -8.14 6.64 6.38
N ASP A 44 -7.24 7.13 7.23
CA ASP A 44 -7.51 7.45 8.62
C ASP A 44 -6.61 8.62 9.06
N GLY A 45 -7.11 9.52 9.89
CA GLY A 45 -6.35 10.66 10.39
C GLY A 45 -7.06 12.00 10.24
N CYS A 46 -6.45 13.04 10.83
CA CYS A 46 -6.98 14.40 10.84
C CYS A 46 -5.90 15.43 10.48
N ARG A 47 -4.74 15.37 11.14
CA ARG A 47 -3.60 16.25 10.85
C ARG A 47 -2.55 15.58 9.97
N ASP A 48 -2.13 14.38 10.37
CA ASP A 48 -1.39 13.46 9.52
C ASP A 48 -2.38 12.46 8.93
N VAL A 49 -2.18 12.09 7.66
CA VAL A 49 -3.06 11.14 6.97
C VAL A 49 -2.39 9.79 6.89
N THR A 50 -3.02 8.76 7.46
CA THR A 50 -2.59 7.38 7.40
C THR A 50 -3.32 6.65 6.29
N TYR A 51 -2.57 6.03 5.39
CA TYR A 51 -3.14 5.22 4.32
C TYR A 51 -2.82 3.74 4.53
N TYR A 52 -3.86 2.91 4.48
CA TYR A 52 -3.79 1.46 4.39
C TYR A 52 -4.08 1.06 2.95
N ILE A 53 -3.03 0.75 2.20
CA ILE A 53 -3.07 0.49 0.76
C ILE A 53 -2.95 -1.02 0.54
N THR A 54 -3.93 -1.62 -0.12
CA THR A 54 -3.83 -2.99 -0.65
C THR A 54 -3.49 -2.90 -2.14
N LEU A 55 -2.43 -3.58 -2.56
CA LEU A 55 -1.96 -3.57 -3.95
C LEU A 55 -1.61 -4.97 -4.46
N SER A 56 -1.65 -5.15 -5.77
CA SER A 56 -1.01 -6.29 -6.43
C SER A 56 0.37 -5.91 -6.94
N VAL A 57 1.27 -6.89 -7.05
CA VAL A 57 2.63 -6.69 -7.55
C VAL A 57 2.92 -7.49 -8.82
N LYS A 58 3.87 -7.01 -9.62
CA LYS A 58 4.53 -7.78 -10.70
C LYS A 58 5.71 -8.56 -10.12
N ASN A 59 6.16 -9.59 -10.85
CA ASN A 59 7.31 -10.43 -10.51
C ASN A 59 7.18 -11.19 -9.18
N GLY A 60 5.95 -11.43 -8.73
CA GLY A 60 5.60 -12.32 -7.62
C GLY A 60 4.48 -13.25 -8.03
N GLU A 61 4.45 -14.47 -7.50
CA GLU A 61 3.34 -15.40 -7.71
C GLU A 61 2.07 -14.87 -7.04
N SER A 62 1.27 -14.07 -7.74
CA SER A 62 -0.06 -13.62 -7.29
C SER A 62 -0.09 -13.04 -5.85
N GLU A 63 1.00 -12.40 -5.43
CA GLU A 63 1.10 -11.83 -4.09
C GLU A 63 0.41 -10.47 -4.03
N TYR A 64 -0.42 -10.29 -3.01
CA TYR A 64 -0.92 -8.97 -2.66
C TYR A 64 -0.04 -8.40 -1.57
N PHE A 65 0.10 -7.08 -1.53
CA PHE A 65 0.74 -6.41 -0.41
C PHE A 65 -0.26 -5.54 0.31
N GLN A 66 -0.13 -5.48 1.62
CA GLN A 66 -0.72 -4.42 2.41
C GLN A 66 0.38 -3.51 2.92
N VAL A 67 0.23 -2.23 2.59
CA VAL A 67 1.14 -1.17 2.95
C VAL A 67 0.43 -0.23 3.91
N LYS A 68 1.11 0.16 4.98
CA LYS A 68 0.69 1.25 5.86
C LYS A 68 1.70 2.38 5.74
N VAL A 69 1.24 3.55 5.30
CA VAL A 69 2.04 4.78 5.27
C VAL A 69 1.37 5.89 6.07
N VAL A 70 2.17 6.83 6.57
CA VAL A 70 1.70 8.08 7.18
C VAL A 70 2.29 9.24 6.38
N ASP A 71 1.39 10.01 5.78
CA ASP A 71 1.68 11.27 5.13
C ASP A 71 1.53 12.42 6.14
N ARG A 72 2.65 13.10 6.41
CA ARG A 72 2.69 14.24 7.33
C ARG A 72 2.55 15.53 6.56
N LEU A 73 1.32 15.89 6.22
CA LEU A 73 0.99 17.13 5.51
C LEU A 73 1.80 17.31 4.21
N HIS A 74 2.03 16.24 3.45
CA HIS A 74 2.83 16.21 2.22
C HIS A 74 4.31 16.59 2.39
N LYS A 75 4.81 16.71 3.62
CA LYS A 75 6.22 17.05 3.90
C LYS A 75 7.11 15.82 3.99
N SER A 76 6.56 14.71 4.49
CA SER A 76 7.31 13.46 4.64
C SER A 76 6.38 12.27 4.64
N LEU A 77 6.79 11.20 3.96
CA LEU A 77 6.11 9.91 3.96
C LEU A 77 6.85 8.94 4.89
N LYS A 78 6.15 8.42 5.90
CA LYS A 78 6.68 7.37 6.77
C LYS A 78 6.05 6.02 6.38
N VAL A 79 6.88 5.11 5.90
CA VAL A 79 6.48 3.70 5.68
C VAL A 79 6.52 2.98 7.02
N LEU A 80 5.39 2.41 7.43
CA LEU A 80 5.27 1.70 8.71
C LEU A 80 5.25 0.19 8.53
N ILE A 81 4.50 -0.30 7.55
CA ILE A 81 4.29 -1.74 7.33
C ILE A 81 4.27 -2.00 5.83
N VAL A 82 4.97 -3.05 5.42
CA VAL A 82 4.87 -3.66 4.09
C VAL A 82 4.81 -5.16 4.31
N ARG A 83 3.64 -5.76 4.05
CA ARG A 83 3.44 -7.19 4.28
C ARG A 83 2.86 -7.86 3.03
N PRO A 84 3.45 -8.97 2.56
CA PRO A 84 2.78 -9.82 1.59
C PRO A 84 1.53 -10.46 2.21
N ARG A 85 0.54 -10.74 1.37
CA ARG A 85 -0.69 -11.48 1.64
C ARG A 85 -0.80 -12.59 0.60
N VAL A 86 -1.00 -13.80 1.08
CA VAL A 86 -1.23 -14.97 0.24
C VAL A 86 -2.69 -14.96 -0.22
N LYS A 87 -2.93 -15.26 -1.49
CA LYS A 87 -4.28 -15.38 -2.07
C LYS A 87 -5.01 -16.56 -1.40
N GLY A 88 -5.92 -16.27 -0.47
CA GLY A 88 -6.66 -17.27 0.31
C GLY A 88 -6.94 -16.90 1.77
N SER A 89 -6.36 -15.80 2.31
CA SER A 89 -6.65 -15.35 3.68
C SER A 89 -7.79 -14.31 3.71
N ASP A 90 -8.95 -14.65 3.16
CA ASP A 90 -10.20 -13.95 3.47
C ASP A 90 -10.76 -14.56 4.75
N GLY A 91 -10.52 -13.90 5.89
CA GLY A 91 -11.13 -14.28 7.17
C GLY A 91 -10.12 -14.48 8.27
N ILE A 92 -9.66 -13.38 8.89
CA ILE A 92 -9.38 -13.42 10.32
C ILE A 92 -10.21 -12.29 10.92
N SER A 93 -11.41 -12.69 11.36
CA SER A 93 -12.17 -11.97 12.38
C SER A 93 -11.25 -11.85 13.59
N LEU A 94 -10.85 -10.63 13.95
CA LEU A 94 -10.32 -10.38 15.28
C LEU A 94 -11.52 -10.44 16.23
N MET A 95 -11.64 -11.55 16.96
CA MET A 95 -12.29 -11.57 18.27
C MET A 95 -11.53 -10.66 19.24
#